data_AF-A0A6I6MXL9-F1
#
_entry.id   AF-A0A6I6MXL9-F1
#
_cell.length_a   1.000
_cell.length_b   1.000
_cell.length_c   1.000
_cell.angle_alpha   90.00
_cell.angle_beta   90.00
_cell.angle_gamma   90.00
#
_symmetry.space_group_name_H-M   'P 1'
#
loop_
_entity.id
_entity.type
_entity.pdbx_description
1 polymer ?
#
loop_
_entity_poly.entity_id
_entity_poly.type
_entity_poly.pdbx_seq_one_letter_code
_entity_poly.pdbx_strand_id
1 'polypeptide(L)'
;MSVIAGAGGDEATTAAAPHVLDNPALAALTGPHARFAERRGRVLRYPLDVSPWLALPDEPDARDWADLAALAGPGAEVPLPGFRGEVPEGWEITFRIDGVQLVDDGLDAAPDAEAVRLGPADVPEMLDLVTRTRPGPFLPRTIELGTYLGVRRGGALIAMAGERLHPPGWTEISAVCTDPAFRGEGLATRLIRAVAHGIRERGETPFLHTGAQNTTAIRLYESLGFRLRRRTAFAAARAPQQPAHDRSAAAVA
;
A
#
# COMPACT_ATOMS: atom_id res chain seq x y z
N MET A 1 -31.21 4.66 -53.35
CA MET A 1 -31.45 3.90 -52.10
C MET A 1 -30.39 2.82 -51.98
N SER A 2 -29.95 2.55 -50.74
CA SER A 2 -29.20 1.37 -50.23
C SER A 2 -27.83 1.68 -49.58
N VAL A 3 -27.83 1.58 -48.25
CA VAL A 3 -26.72 1.06 -47.41
C VAL A 3 -26.68 -0.48 -47.60
N ILE A 4 -25.70 -1.30 -47.20
CA ILE A 4 -24.62 -1.32 -46.19
C ILE A 4 -23.40 -2.08 -46.81
N ALA A 5 -22.20 -2.19 -46.23
CA ALA A 5 -21.64 -1.90 -44.90
C ALA A 5 -20.22 -1.27 -45.04
N GLY A 6 -19.41 -0.99 -44.00
CA GLY A 6 -19.55 -1.25 -42.56
C GLY A 6 -18.66 -2.38 -42.00
N ALA A 7 -17.41 -2.51 -42.47
CA ALA A 7 -16.42 -3.43 -41.90
C ALA A 7 -15.61 -2.75 -40.78
N GLY A 8 -16.16 -2.73 -39.57
CA GLY A 8 -15.36 -2.43 -38.37
C GLY A 8 -14.44 -3.61 -38.06
N GLY A 9 -13.14 -3.37 -37.94
CA GLY A 9 -12.25 -4.36 -37.34
C GLY A 9 -12.44 -4.31 -35.82
N ASP A 10 -12.81 -5.45 -35.22
CA ASP A 10 -12.73 -5.59 -33.76
C ASP A 10 -11.26 -5.49 -33.35
N GLU A 11 -10.86 -4.32 -32.85
CA GLU A 11 -9.58 -4.13 -32.18
C GLU A 11 -9.66 -4.83 -30.83
N ALA A 12 -9.52 -6.16 -30.87
CA ALA A 12 -9.60 -7.03 -29.71
C ALA A 12 -8.54 -6.60 -28.69
N THR A 13 -8.98 -5.87 -27.66
CA THR A 13 -8.14 -5.37 -26.58
C THR A 13 -7.46 -6.54 -25.90
N THR A 14 -6.22 -6.81 -26.31
CA THR A 14 -5.39 -7.87 -25.75
C THR A 14 -5.15 -7.50 -24.30
N ALA A 15 -5.77 -8.22 -23.37
CA ALA A 15 -5.64 -7.95 -21.95
C ALA A 15 -4.16 -8.04 -21.57
N ALA A 16 -3.57 -6.89 -21.25
CA ALA A 16 -2.15 -6.81 -20.91
C ALA A 16 -1.87 -7.70 -19.70
N ALA A 17 -0.74 -8.42 -19.73
CA ALA A 17 -0.37 -9.31 -18.64
C ALA A 17 -0.32 -8.53 -17.31
N PRO A 18 -0.86 -9.10 -16.21
CA PRO A 18 -0.97 -8.40 -14.93
C PRO A 18 0.40 -7.95 -14.44
N HIS A 19 0.51 -6.68 -14.07
CA HIS A 19 1.77 -6.07 -13.69
C HIS A 19 1.96 -6.15 -12.16
N VAL A 20 3.19 -6.26 -11.67
CA VAL A 20 3.48 -6.47 -10.23
C VAL A 20 2.93 -5.38 -9.30
N LEU A 21 2.66 -4.18 -9.81
CA LEU A 21 2.00 -3.10 -9.08
C LEU A 21 0.46 -3.15 -9.07
N ASP A 22 -0.17 -4.12 -9.75
CA ASP A 22 -1.62 -4.28 -9.70
C ASP A 22 -2.08 -4.98 -8.42
N ASN A 23 -1.23 -5.84 -7.86
CA ASN A 23 -1.34 -6.37 -6.50
C ASN A 23 0.02 -6.33 -5.78
N PRO A 24 0.47 -5.13 -5.36
CA PRO A 24 1.81 -4.92 -4.82
C PRO A 24 1.99 -5.53 -3.42
N ALA A 25 0.91 -5.79 -2.70
CA ALA A 25 0.95 -6.54 -1.44
C ALA A 25 1.28 -8.02 -1.71
N LEU A 26 0.62 -8.65 -2.69
CA LEU A 26 0.91 -10.03 -3.09
C LEU A 26 2.34 -10.14 -3.62
N ALA A 27 2.70 -9.29 -4.59
CA ALA A 27 4.01 -9.33 -5.25
C ALA A 27 5.18 -9.11 -4.27
N ALA A 28 5.01 -8.26 -3.25
CA ALA A 28 6.01 -8.12 -2.19
C ALA A 28 6.09 -9.38 -1.31
N LEU A 29 4.95 -9.88 -0.81
CA LEU A 29 4.89 -11.04 0.10
C LEU A 29 5.22 -12.39 -0.57
N THR A 30 5.18 -12.48 -1.91
CA THR A 30 5.72 -13.62 -2.68
C THR A 30 7.17 -13.38 -3.17
N GLY A 31 7.70 -12.18 -2.97
CA GLY A 31 9.00 -11.73 -3.50
C GLY A 31 9.93 -11.23 -2.38
N PRO A 32 10.49 -10.00 -2.46
CA PRO A 32 11.44 -9.47 -1.48
C PRO A 32 10.98 -9.55 -0.01
N HIS A 33 9.67 -9.47 0.25
CA HIS A 33 9.08 -9.54 1.59
C HIS A 33 8.58 -10.93 2.00
N ALA A 34 8.94 -12.01 1.28
CA ALA A 34 8.60 -13.38 1.65
C ALA A 34 9.04 -13.77 3.08
N ARG A 35 10.08 -13.14 3.64
CA ARG A 35 10.50 -13.32 5.04
C ARG A 35 9.46 -12.88 6.08
N PHE A 36 8.48 -12.07 5.69
CA PHE A 36 7.38 -11.59 6.51
C PHE A 36 6.05 -12.32 6.22
N ALA A 37 6.00 -13.25 5.26
CA ALA A 37 4.75 -13.76 4.74
C ALA A 37 4.12 -14.83 5.65
N GLU A 38 3.20 -14.39 6.53
CA GLU A 38 2.25 -15.30 7.17
C GLU A 38 1.23 -15.76 6.12
N ARG A 39 1.19 -17.08 5.85
CA ARG A 39 0.38 -17.68 4.79
C ARG A 39 -0.78 -18.51 5.34
N ARG A 40 -1.96 -18.38 4.73
CA ARG A 40 -3.04 -19.36 4.85
C ARG A 40 -3.71 -19.55 3.48
N GLY A 41 -3.60 -20.75 2.91
CA GLY A 41 -4.00 -21.00 1.53
C GLY A 41 -3.24 -20.09 0.55
N ARG A 42 -3.99 -19.32 -0.26
CA ARG A 42 -3.43 -18.27 -1.13
C ARG A 42 -3.31 -16.90 -0.42
N VAL A 43 -3.97 -16.71 0.72
CA VAL A 43 -3.93 -15.47 1.50
C VAL A 43 -2.56 -15.30 2.15
N LEU A 44 -2.01 -14.09 2.05
CA LEU A 44 -0.79 -13.68 2.74
C LEU A 44 -1.03 -12.44 3.59
N ARG A 45 -0.33 -12.29 4.71
CA ARG A 45 -0.22 -11.01 5.43
C ARG A 45 1.18 -10.77 5.97
N TYR A 46 1.44 -9.52 6.35
CA TYR A 46 2.54 -9.18 7.25
C TYR A 46 2.16 -9.49 8.72
N PRO A 47 3.13 -9.64 9.62
CA PRO A 47 2.88 -9.68 11.05
C PRO A 47 2.28 -8.35 11.52
N LEU A 48 1.33 -8.40 12.46
CA LEU A 48 0.53 -7.23 12.87
C LEU A 48 1.31 -6.15 13.64
N ASP A 49 2.56 -6.41 14.00
CA ASP A 49 3.52 -5.44 14.55
C ASP A 49 4.43 -4.80 13.47
N VAL A 50 4.47 -5.37 12.26
CA VAL A 50 5.20 -4.89 11.08
C VAL A 50 4.27 -4.09 10.14
N SER A 51 3.11 -4.64 9.77
CA SER A 51 2.16 -3.98 8.86
C SER A 51 0.75 -4.57 9.01
N PRO A 52 -0.32 -3.78 8.85
CA PRO A 52 -1.68 -4.32 8.81
C PRO A 52 -2.02 -4.95 7.45
N TRP A 53 -1.18 -4.75 6.42
CA TRP A 53 -1.50 -5.13 5.05
C TRP A 53 -1.53 -6.65 4.84
N LEU A 54 -2.41 -7.05 3.93
CA LEU A 54 -2.56 -8.42 3.45
C LEU A 54 -2.73 -8.44 1.94
N ALA A 55 -2.64 -9.64 1.39
CA ALA A 55 -2.86 -9.93 -0.02
C ALA A 55 -3.84 -11.08 -0.17
N LEU A 56 -4.91 -10.81 -0.92
CA LEU A 56 -5.72 -11.83 -1.57
C LEU A 56 -5.17 -12.07 -3.00
N PRO A 57 -5.54 -13.17 -3.66
CA PRO A 57 -5.49 -13.27 -5.11
C PRO A 57 -6.27 -12.13 -5.78
N ASP A 58 -5.96 -11.84 -7.05
CA ASP A 58 -6.65 -10.80 -7.83
C ASP A 58 -8.14 -11.13 -8.04
N GLU A 59 -8.45 -12.42 -8.14
CA GLU A 59 -9.79 -13.01 -8.15
C GLU A 59 -9.93 -13.98 -6.97
N PRO A 60 -10.35 -13.50 -5.77
CA PRO A 60 -10.46 -14.34 -4.57
C PRO A 60 -11.76 -15.14 -4.55
N ASP A 61 -11.65 -16.45 -4.33
CA ASP A 61 -12.81 -17.35 -4.20
C ASP A 61 -13.22 -17.57 -2.73
N ALA A 62 -14.35 -18.26 -2.52
CA ALA A 62 -14.93 -18.49 -1.19
C ALA A 62 -13.96 -19.15 -0.18
N ARG A 63 -12.95 -19.91 -0.64
CA ARG A 63 -11.91 -20.50 0.22
C ARG A 63 -10.90 -19.46 0.68
N ASP A 64 -10.51 -18.52 -0.18
CA ASP A 64 -9.62 -17.41 0.23
C ASP A 64 -10.30 -16.52 1.27
N TRP A 65 -11.61 -16.29 1.14
CA TRP A 65 -12.40 -15.56 2.14
C TRP A 65 -12.55 -16.32 3.46
N ALA A 66 -12.70 -17.64 3.42
CA ALA A 66 -12.73 -18.48 4.62
C ALA A 66 -11.36 -18.52 5.32
N ASP A 67 -10.27 -18.66 4.56
CA ASP A 67 -8.90 -18.58 5.09
C ASP A 67 -8.57 -17.18 5.61
N LEU A 68 -9.01 -16.11 4.95
CA LEU A 68 -8.85 -14.74 5.43
C LEU A 68 -9.58 -14.54 6.77
N ALA A 69 -10.85 -14.97 6.88
CA ALA A 69 -11.60 -14.90 8.14
C ALA A 69 -10.87 -15.64 9.28
N ALA A 70 -10.34 -16.84 8.98
CA ALA A 70 -9.66 -17.68 9.96
C ALA A 70 -8.16 -17.35 10.16
N LEU A 71 -7.63 -16.36 9.43
CA LEU A 71 -6.32 -15.72 9.65
C LEU A 71 -6.46 -14.38 10.40
N ALA A 72 -7.55 -13.66 10.15
CA ALA A 72 -7.91 -12.42 10.84
C ALA A 72 -8.41 -12.67 12.27
N GLY A 73 -9.24 -13.71 12.44
CA GLY A 73 -9.98 -13.98 13.68
C GLY A 73 -11.42 -13.44 13.65
N PRO A 74 -12.33 -13.99 14.47
CA PRO A 74 -13.74 -13.60 14.45
C PRO A 74 -13.94 -12.12 14.76
N GLY A 75 -14.74 -11.42 13.96
CA GLY A 75 -15.04 -10.00 14.16
C GLY A 75 -13.86 -9.03 13.93
N ALA A 76 -12.69 -9.51 13.51
CA ALA A 76 -11.52 -8.66 13.27
C ALA A 76 -11.71 -7.80 12.00
N GLU A 77 -11.25 -6.55 12.05
CA GLU A 77 -11.20 -5.67 10.88
C GLU A 77 -9.87 -5.84 10.15
N VAL A 78 -9.92 -6.00 8.82
CA VAL A 78 -8.74 -6.16 7.97
C VAL A 78 -8.79 -5.24 6.76
N PRO A 79 -7.64 -4.67 6.32
CA PRO A 79 -7.59 -3.87 5.11
C PRO A 79 -7.64 -4.77 3.86
N LEU A 80 -8.31 -4.27 2.83
CA LEU A 80 -8.41 -4.89 1.51
C LEU A 80 -7.81 -3.92 0.47
N PRO A 81 -6.47 -3.81 0.38
CA PRO A 81 -5.82 -2.89 -0.54
C PRO A 81 -6.05 -3.31 -2.00
N GLY A 82 -6.47 -2.37 -2.84
CA GLY A 82 -6.74 -2.62 -4.27
C GLY A 82 -8.06 -3.33 -4.58
N PHE A 83 -8.66 -4.02 -3.60
CA PHE A 83 -9.89 -4.78 -3.80
C PHE A 83 -11.09 -3.86 -4.10
N ARG A 84 -11.81 -4.16 -5.18
CA ARG A 84 -12.97 -3.40 -5.67
C ARG A 84 -14.23 -4.23 -5.86
N GLY A 85 -14.20 -5.53 -5.57
CA GLY A 85 -15.37 -6.39 -5.63
C GLY A 85 -16.32 -6.23 -4.45
N GLU A 86 -17.32 -7.10 -4.43
CA GLU A 86 -18.21 -7.34 -3.30
C GLU A 86 -17.57 -8.34 -2.33
N VAL A 87 -17.86 -8.22 -1.04
CA VAL A 87 -17.43 -9.20 -0.03
C VAL A 87 -18.52 -10.24 0.18
N PRO A 88 -18.19 -11.50 0.56
CA PRO A 88 -19.20 -12.54 0.78
C PRO A 88 -20.17 -12.23 1.92
N GLU A 89 -21.26 -12.99 1.99
CA GLU A 89 -22.20 -12.94 3.13
C GLU A 89 -21.47 -13.08 4.47
N GLY A 90 -21.88 -12.27 5.46
CA GLY A 90 -21.27 -12.22 6.80
C GLY A 90 -20.05 -11.31 6.93
N TRP A 91 -19.47 -10.81 5.82
CA TRP A 91 -18.48 -9.74 5.83
C TRP A 91 -19.16 -8.36 5.76
N GLU A 92 -18.59 -7.38 6.45
CA GLU A 92 -19.07 -6.00 6.48
C GLU A 92 -17.98 -5.06 5.95
N ILE A 93 -18.24 -4.26 4.91
CA ILE A 93 -17.34 -3.17 4.50
C ILE A 93 -17.46 -2.04 5.52
N THR A 94 -16.44 -1.86 6.35
CA THR A 94 -16.40 -0.81 7.38
C THR A 94 -15.78 0.49 6.88
N PHE A 95 -14.94 0.41 5.84
CA PHE A 95 -14.29 1.56 5.22
C PHE A 95 -14.07 1.31 3.72
N ARG A 96 -14.26 2.34 2.89
CA ARG A 96 -13.93 2.31 1.46
C ARG A 96 -13.74 3.72 0.92
N ILE A 97 -12.57 4.02 0.35
CA ILE A 97 -12.30 5.23 -0.44
C ILE A 97 -11.60 4.88 -1.75
N ASP A 98 -11.77 5.74 -2.76
CA ASP A 98 -10.95 5.69 -3.97
C ASP A 98 -9.50 6.09 -3.69
N GLY A 99 -8.57 5.38 -4.31
CA GLY A 99 -7.15 5.65 -4.29
C GLY A 99 -6.59 5.91 -5.68
N VAL A 100 -5.41 6.49 -5.71
CA VAL A 100 -4.54 6.56 -6.89
C VAL A 100 -3.19 5.94 -6.58
N GLN A 101 -2.63 5.27 -7.59
CA GLN A 101 -1.26 4.77 -7.59
C GLN A 101 -0.46 5.59 -8.60
N LEU A 102 0.68 6.12 -8.16
CA LEU A 102 1.60 6.87 -9.00
C LEU A 102 2.96 6.16 -9.07
N VAL A 103 3.66 6.34 -10.18
CA VAL A 103 4.99 5.75 -10.47
C VAL A 103 5.96 6.84 -10.91
N ASP A 104 7.25 6.62 -10.68
CA ASP A 104 8.32 7.43 -11.26
C ASP A 104 8.19 7.51 -12.80
N ASP A 105 8.26 8.72 -13.34
CA ASP A 105 8.20 9.02 -14.78
C ASP A 105 9.23 10.12 -15.15
N GLY A 106 10.39 10.10 -14.48
CA GLY A 106 11.37 11.18 -14.55
C GLY A 106 11.50 11.98 -13.25
N LEU A 107 11.23 11.35 -12.10
CA LEU A 107 11.33 11.93 -10.77
C LEU A 107 12.70 12.60 -10.53
N ASP A 108 12.71 13.80 -9.96
CA ASP A 108 13.91 14.58 -9.64
C ASP A 108 14.61 14.06 -8.37
N ALA A 109 14.94 12.77 -8.35
CA ALA A 109 15.54 12.06 -7.22
C ALA A 109 16.97 12.53 -6.94
N ALA A 110 17.20 13.06 -5.73
CA ALA A 110 18.48 13.60 -5.29
C ALA A 110 18.67 13.36 -3.78
N PRO A 111 19.90 13.15 -3.29
CA PRO A 111 20.16 13.00 -1.87
C PRO A 111 19.94 14.33 -1.14
N ASP A 112 19.70 14.26 0.17
CA ASP A 112 19.57 15.43 1.03
C ASP A 112 20.61 15.39 2.17
N ALA A 113 21.41 16.44 2.29
CA ALA A 113 22.53 16.51 3.24
C ALA A 113 22.10 16.67 4.71
N GLU A 114 20.82 16.95 4.97
CA GLU A 114 20.22 17.07 6.31
C GLU A 114 19.44 15.81 6.72
N ALA A 115 19.16 14.91 5.77
CA ALA A 115 18.42 13.69 6.01
C ALA A 115 19.32 12.61 6.63
N VAL A 116 19.04 12.23 7.88
CA VAL A 116 19.71 11.12 8.56
C VAL A 116 18.96 9.82 8.34
N ARG A 117 19.68 8.70 8.22
CA ARG A 117 19.08 7.36 8.18
C ARG A 117 18.57 7.00 9.58
N LEU A 118 17.28 6.68 9.69
CA LEU A 118 16.65 6.24 10.94
C LEU A 118 16.83 4.72 11.11
N GLY A 119 16.95 4.27 12.35
CA GLY A 119 17.11 2.86 12.74
C GLY A 119 16.22 2.47 13.91
N PRO A 120 16.35 1.23 14.44
CA PRO A 120 15.49 0.72 15.50
C PRO A 120 15.47 1.56 16.80
N ALA A 121 16.52 2.36 17.04
CA ALA A 121 16.58 3.28 18.17
C ALA A 121 15.68 4.52 18.01
N ASP A 122 15.38 4.94 16.78
CA ASP A 122 14.53 6.10 16.47
C ASP A 122 13.03 5.78 16.55
N VAL A 123 12.64 4.48 16.58
CA VAL A 123 11.25 4.02 16.54
C VAL A 123 10.31 4.72 17.54
N PRO A 124 10.71 5.02 18.80
CA PRO A 124 9.86 5.79 19.72
C PRO A 124 9.53 7.21 19.22
N GLU A 125 10.49 7.93 18.63
CA GLU A 125 10.26 9.25 18.02
C GLU A 125 9.46 9.15 16.72
N MET A 126 9.69 8.10 15.92
CA MET A 126 8.90 7.84 14.71
C MET A 126 7.42 7.60 15.05
N LEU A 127 7.13 6.85 16.12
CA LEU A 127 5.78 6.59 16.61
C LEU A 127 5.10 7.84 17.21
N ASP A 128 5.83 8.69 17.92
CA ASP A 128 5.33 10.01 18.35
C ASP A 128 4.98 10.89 17.13
N LEU A 129 5.90 11.05 16.19
CA LEU A 129 5.68 11.87 15.00
C LEU A 129 4.50 11.33 14.17
N VAL A 130 4.36 10.00 14.02
CA VAL A 130 3.19 9.34 13.41
C VAL A 130 1.91 9.66 14.16
N THR A 131 1.90 9.60 15.49
CA THR A 131 0.71 9.91 16.31
C THR A 131 0.25 11.35 16.10
N ARG A 132 1.20 12.29 15.99
CA ARG A 132 0.94 13.73 15.80
C ARG A 132 0.62 14.13 14.35
N THR A 133 1.00 13.32 13.35
CA THR A 133 0.85 13.68 11.91
C THR A 133 -0.06 12.77 11.09
N ARG A 134 -0.27 11.52 11.53
CA ARG A 134 -1.16 10.49 10.94
C ARG A 134 -0.94 10.20 9.44
N PRO A 135 0.29 9.82 8.99
CA PRO A 135 0.60 9.55 7.58
C PRO A 135 0.05 8.21 7.03
N GLY A 136 -0.89 7.58 7.74
CA GLY A 136 -1.27 6.17 7.54
C GLY A 136 -0.57 5.24 8.53
N PRO A 137 -0.71 3.91 8.38
CA PRO A 137 -0.19 2.93 9.33
C PRO A 137 1.34 2.93 9.43
N PHE A 138 1.83 3.02 10.67
CA PHE A 138 3.20 2.73 11.06
C PHE A 138 3.17 2.14 12.48
N LEU A 139 3.91 1.06 12.68
CA LEU A 139 3.87 0.15 13.83
C LEU A 139 5.31 -0.12 14.31
N PRO A 140 5.52 -0.71 15.50
CA PRO A 140 6.86 -0.83 16.10
C PRO A 140 7.93 -1.48 15.22
N ARG A 141 7.54 -2.34 14.27
CA ARG A 141 8.46 -3.02 13.35
C ARG A 141 8.24 -2.66 11.87
N THR A 142 7.44 -1.65 11.56
CA THR A 142 7.28 -1.16 10.16
C THR A 142 8.62 -0.69 9.57
N ILE A 143 9.56 -0.24 10.42
CA ILE A 143 10.94 0.10 10.01
C ILE A 143 11.70 -1.09 9.37
N GLU A 144 11.30 -2.34 9.62
CA GLU A 144 11.93 -3.53 9.00
C GLU A 144 11.58 -3.71 7.52
N LEU A 145 10.64 -2.92 6.99
CA LEU A 145 10.21 -2.93 5.59
C LEU A 145 11.14 -2.17 4.64
N GLY A 146 12.15 -1.44 5.15
CA GLY A 146 13.16 -0.80 4.29
C GLY A 146 13.89 0.38 4.93
N THR A 147 14.37 1.28 4.09
CA THR A 147 15.07 2.50 4.49
C THR A 147 14.09 3.58 4.94
N TYR A 148 14.41 4.22 6.06
CA TYR A 148 13.74 5.41 6.57
C TYR A 148 14.75 6.55 6.70
N LEU A 149 14.34 7.74 6.29
CA LEU A 149 15.11 8.98 6.36
C LEU A 149 14.33 10.01 7.19
N GLY A 150 15.04 10.80 8.00
CA GLY A 150 14.44 11.82 8.86
C GLY A 150 15.24 13.11 8.92
N VAL A 151 14.56 14.22 9.23
CA VAL A 151 15.19 15.53 9.51
C VAL A 151 14.92 15.89 10.97
N ARG A 152 15.96 16.40 11.65
CA ARG A 152 15.91 16.78 13.07
C ARG A 152 16.06 18.30 13.27
N ARG A 153 15.44 18.85 14.31
CA ARG A 153 15.59 20.25 14.78
C ARG A 153 15.72 20.26 16.30
N GLY A 154 16.73 20.93 16.83
CA GLY A 154 16.98 20.96 18.28
C GLY A 154 17.15 19.57 18.93
N GLY A 155 17.57 18.57 18.14
CA GLY A 155 17.64 17.16 18.54
C GLY A 155 16.42 16.33 18.11
N ALA A 156 15.20 16.85 18.21
CA ALA A 156 13.97 16.10 17.95
C ALA A 156 13.73 15.79 16.46
N LEU A 157 13.13 14.63 16.17
CA LEU A 157 12.66 14.25 14.83
C LEU A 157 11.41 15.05 14.42
N ILE A 158 11.52 15.87 13.36
CA ILE A 158 10.42 16.75 12.91
C ILE A 158 9.78 16.33 11.58
N ALA A 159 10.46 15.52 10.77
CA ALA A 159 9.96 15.03 9.50
C ALA A 159 10.61 13.69 9.17
N MET A 160 9.88 12.81 8.50
CA MET A 160 10.44 11.58 7.95
C MET A 160 9.72 11.12 6.68
N ALA A 161 10.37 10.23 5.94
CA ALA A 161 9.79 9.40 4.89
C ALA A 161 10.51 8.04 4.88
N GLY A 162 9.92 7.03 4.25
CA GLY A 162 10.59 5.75 4.10
C GLY A 162 9.89 4.82 3.12
N GLU A 163 10.28 3.56 3.18
CA GLU A 163 9.90 2.50 2.25
C GLU A 163 8.82 1.58 2.87
N ARG A 164 7.97 0.92 2.06
CA ARG A 164 6.90 0.04 2.60
C ARG A 164 6.61 -1.22 1.80
N LEU A 165 5.87 -1.15 0.69
CA LEU A 165 5.67 -2.32 -0.18
C LEU A 165 6.85 -2.46 -1.14
N HIS A 166 7.39 -3.67 -1.26
CA HIS A 166 8.58 -3.98 -2.05
C HIS A 166 8.33 -5.11 -3.07
N PRO A 167 7.55 -4.88 -4.15
CA PRO A 167 7.47 -5.81 -5.27
C PRO A 167 8.81 -5.97 -6.01
N PRO A 168 9.05 -7.05 -6.76
CA PRO A 168 10.29 -7.21 -7.54
C PRO A 168 10.55 -6.02 -8.48
N GLY A 169 11.66 -5.31 -8.27
CA GLY A 169 12.06 -4.14 -9.06
C GLY A 169 11.38 -2.82 -8.71
N TRP A 170 10.58 -2.76 -7.63
CA TRP A 170 9.82 -1.57 -7.23
C TRP A 170 9.87 -1.36 -5.71
N THR A 171 9.89 -0.10 -5.27
CA THR A 171 9.72 0.23 -3.85
C THR A 171 8.71 1.36 -3.64
N GLU A 172 7.81 1.17 -2.68
CA GLU A 172 6.79 2.15 -2.32
C GLU A 172 7.34 3.23 -1.37
N ILE A 173 7.26 4.50 -1.77
CA ILE A 173 7.50 5.63 -0.85
C ILE A 173 6.27 5.83 0.03
N SER A 174 6.52 5.91 1.33
CA SER A 174 5.52 5.78 2.40
C SER A 174 5.89 6.64 3.61
N ALA A 175 4.96 6.74 4.56
CA ALA A 175 5.15 7.37 5.88
C ALA A 175 5.67 8.83 5.82
N VAL A 176 5.46 9.52 4.69
CA VAL A 176 5.90 10.90 4.50
C VAL A 176 5.12 11.82 5.44
N CYS A 177 5.80 12.36 6.45
CA CYS A 177 5.20 13.29 7.40
C CYS A 177 6.12 14.44 7.79
N THR A 178 5.50 15.51 8.26
CA THR A 178 6.16 16.69 8.83
C THR A 178 5.30 17.23 9.96
N ASP A 179 5.95 17.42 11.09
CA ASP A 179 5.43 18.07 12.29
C ASP A 179 4.69 19.36 11.92
N PRO A 180 3.46 19.61 12.44
CA PRO A 180 2.71 20.83 12.17
C PRO A 180 3.49 22.13 12.30
N ALA A 181 4.46 22.22 13.21
CA ALA A 181 5.25 23.43 13.47
C ALA A 181 6.32 23.73 12.39
N PHE A 182 6.72 22.73 11.58
CA PHE A 182 7.80 22.83 10.59
C PHE A 182 7.29 22.64 9.15
N ARG A 183 5.99 22.89 8.92
CA ARG A 183 5.37 22.83 7.59
C ARG A 183 5.68 24.10 6.79
N GLY A 184 5.87 23.94 5.48
CA GLY A 184 6.27 25.01 4.57
C GLY A 184 7.76 24.99 4.20
N GLU A 185 8.62 24.39 5.03
CA GLU A 185 10.08 24.24 4.79
C GLU A 185 10.45 23.27 3.64
N GLY A 186 9.49 22.79 2.83
CA GLY A 186 9.76 21.85 1.74
C GLY A 186 10.23 20.45 2.18
N LEU A 187 10.22 20.13 3.47
CA LEU A 187 10.80 18.90 4.04
C LEU A 187 10.23 17.61 3.43
N ALA A 188 8.92 17.55 3.17
CA ALA A 188 8.30 16.40 2.51
C ALA A 188 8.86 16.19 1.08
N THR A 189 9.01 17.25 0.29
CA THR A 189 9.65 17.21 -1.04
C THR A 189 11.07 16.67 -0.95
N ARG A 190 11.87 17.24 -0.06
CA ARG A 190 13.28 16.87 0.17
C ARG A 190 13.42 15.39 0.54
N LEU A 191 12.62 14.92 1.48
CA LEU A 191 12.61 13.52 1.92
C LEU A 191 12.10 12.55 0.85
N ILE A 192 11.08 12.90 0.07
CA ILE A 192 10.63 12.07 -1.08
C ILE A 192 11.75 11.91 -2.10
N ARG A 193 12.45 13.00 -2.46
CA ARG A 193 13.58 12.99 -3.40
C ARG A 193 14.75 12.13 -2.89
N ALA A 194 15.05 12.20 -1.59
CA ALA A 194 16.13 11.43 -0.97
C ALA A 194 15.81 9.93 -0.85
N VAL A 195 14.58 9.55 -0.50
CA VAL A 195 14.14 8.15 -0.53
C VAL A 195 14.15 7.62 -1.96
N ALA A 196 13.63 8.39 -2.93
CA ALA A 196 13.67 8.02 -4.35
C ALA A 196 15.09 7.83 -4.89
N HIS A 197 16.07 8.61 -4.41
CA HIS A 197 17.48 8.46 -4.76
C HIS A 197 18.00 7.09 -4.32
N GLY A 198 17.83 6.75 -3.04
CA GLY A 198 18.26 5.44 -2.51
C GLY A 198 17.51 4.22 -3.08
N ILE A 199 16.31 4.42 -3.64
CA ILE A 199 15.59 3.39 -4.41
C ILE A 199 16.25 3.20 -5.80
N ARG A 200 16.56 4.29 -6.51
CA ARG A 200 17.21 4.25 -7.83
C ARG A 200 18.66 3.77 -7.78
N GLU A 201 19.43 4.13 -6.75
CA GLU A 201 20.85 3.71 -6.61
C GLU A 201 21.03 2.19 -6.61
N ARG A 202 20.03 1.44 -6.14
CA ARG A 202 20.00 -0.03 -6.13
C ARG A 202 19.23 -0.65 -7.31
N GLY A 203 18.88 0.14 -8.32
CA GLY A 203 18.26 -0.32 -9.57
C GLY A 203 16.75 -0.59 -9.49
N GLU A 204 16.05 0.01 -8.53
CA GLU A 204 14.60 -0.18 -8.35
C GLU A 204 13.81 1.07 -8.72
N THR A 205 12.52 0.91 -9.04
CA THR A 205 11.65 2.02 -9.47
C THR A 205 10.75 2.50 -8.32
N PRO A 206 10.75 3.81 -7.97
CA PRO A 206 9.82 4.37 -7.01
C PRO A 206 8.36 4.31 -7.46
N PHE A 207 7.45 3.97 -6.54
CA PHE A 207 6.01 4.19 -6.68
C PHE A 207 5.40 4.67 -5.36
N LEU A 208 4.14 5.11 -5.37
CA LEU A 208 3.41 5.47 -4.15
C LEU A 208 1.89 5.40 -4.32
N HIS A 209 1.19 5.50 -3.20
CA HIS A 209 -0.27 5.52 -3.12
C HIS A 209 -0.78 6.72 -2.33
N THR A 210 -1.90 7.32 -2.75
CA THR A 210 -2.64 8.31 -1.94
C THR A 210 -4.13 8.26 -2.26
N GLY A 211 -4.98 8.82 -1.38
CA GLY A 211 -6.42 8.92 -1.60
C GLY A 211 -6.72 9.81 -2.80
N ALA A 212 -7.69 9.43 -3.64
CA ALA A 212 -7.98 10.15 -4.89
C ALA A 212 -8.45 11.60 -4.67
N GLN A 213 -8.99 11.91 -3.49
CA GLN A 213 -9.41 13.25 -3.07
C GLN A 213 -8.23 14.11 -2.57
N ASN A 214 -7.05 13.53 -2.33
CA ASN A 214 -5.87 14.24 -1.82
C ASN A 214 -5.13 15.00 -2.94
N THR A 215 -5.84 15.92 -3.60
CA THR A 215 -5.35 16.69 -4.76
C THR A 215 -4.09 17.51 -4.45
N THR A 216 -3.84 17.87 -3.19
CA THR A 216 -2.61 18.55 -2.76
C THR A 216 -1.40 17.61 -2.79
N ALA A 217 -1.53 16.38 -2.28
CA ALA A 217 -0.45 15.39 -2.39
C ALA A 217 -0.24 14.93 -3.84
N ILE A 218 -1.33 14.72 -4.60
CA ILE A 218 -1.25 14.32 -6.02
C ILE A 218 -0.45 15.36 -6.83
N ARG A 219 -0.82 16.65 -6.75
CA ARG A 219 -0.07 17.72 -7.43
C ARG A 219 1.38 17.85 -6.96
N LEU A 220 1.65 17.58 -5.68
CA LEU A 220 3.03 17.51 -5.19
C LEU A 220 3.79 16.38 -5.91
N TYR A 221 3.30 15.15 -5.88
CA TYR A 221 3.97 14.02 -6.54
C TYR A 221 4.15 14.24 -8.05
N GLU A 222 3.12 14.76 -8.72
CA GLU A 222 3.18 15.15 -10.14
C GLU A 222 4.27 16.21 -10.40
N SER A 223 4.35 17.25 -9.56
CA SER A 223 5.39 18.29 -9.67
C SER A 223 6.82 17.81 -9.38
N LEU A 224 6.97 16.62 -8.78
CA LEU A 224 8.27 15.98 -8.55
C LEU A 224 8.70 15.06 -9.70
N GLY A 225 7.79 14.69 -10.62
CA GLY A 225 8.05 13.74 -11.71
C GLY A 225 7.52 12.31 -11.46
N PHE A 226 6.48 12.16 -10.62
CA PHE A 226 5.63 10.96 -10.67
C PHE A 226 4.49 11.16 -11.67
N ARG A 227 4.05 10.11 -12.37
CA ARG A 227 2.75 10.12 -13.09
C ARG A 227 1.72 9.19 -12.45
N LEU A 228 0.45 9.47 -12.71
CA LEU A 228 -0.64 8.53 -12.41
C LEU A 228 -0.46 7.24 -13.23
N ARG A 229 -0.35 6.09 -12.54
CA ARG A 229 -0.38 4.76 -13.17
C ARG A 229 -1.80 4.23 -13.28
N ARG A 230 -2.56 4.22 -12.17
CA ARG A 230 -3.94 3.72 -12.14
C ARG A 230 -4.75 4.29 -10.98
N ARG A 231 -6.08 4.21 -11.12
CA ARG A 231 -6.99 4.28 -9.97
C ARG A 231 -7.03 2.93 -9.25
N THR A 232 -7.25 2.98 -7.94
CA THR A 232 -7.32 1.82 -7.04
C THR A 232 -8.37 2.10 -5.96
N ALA A 233 -8.52 1.22 -4.97
CA ALA A 233 -9.32 1.48 -3.78
C ALA A 233 -8.53 1.14 -2.51
N PHE A 234 -8.84 1.84 -1.42
CA PHE A 234 -8.45 1.43 -0.08
C PHE A 234 -9.74 1.12 0.68
N ALA A 235 -9.94 -0.15 0.98
CA ALA A 235 -11.09 -0.62 1.76
C ALA A 235 -10.60 -1.32 3.04
N ALA A 236 -11.51 -1.47 4.00
CA ALA A 236 -11.39 -2.42 5.09
C ALA A 236 -12.72 -3.15 5.26
N ALA A 237 -12.64 -4.40 5.75
CA ALA A 237 -13.80 -5.23 6.02
C ALA A 237 -13.67 -5.93 7.37
N ARG A 238 -14.79 -6.10 8.06
CA ARG A 238 -14.90 -6.88 9.29
C ARG A 238 -15.24 -8.32 8.97
N ALA A 239 -14.46 -9.25 9.53
CA ALA A 239 -14.68 -10.68 9.41
C ALA A 239 -15.94 -11.13 10.17
N PRO A 240 -16.60 -12.23 9.75
CA PRO A 240 -17.74 -12.81 10.45
C PRO A 240 -17.47 -13.08 11.94
N GLN A 241 -18.51 -12.95 12.79
CA GLN A 241 -18.45 -13.22 14.23
C GLN A 241 -18.40 -14.72 14.57
N GLN A 242 -18.80 -15.58 13.65
CA GLN A 242 -18.59 -17.03 13.71
C GLN A 242 -17.78 -17.45 12.48
N PRO A 243 -16.81 -18.37 12.59
CA PRO A 243 -16.22 -18.98 11.41
C PRO A 243 -17.33 -19.66 10.60
N ALA A 244 -17.22 -19.62 9.27
CA ALA A 244 -18.22 -20.17 8.36
C ALA A 244 -18.24 -21.71 8.45
N HIS A 245 -19.00 -22.24 9.42
CA HIS A 245 -19.30 -23.66 9.50
C HIS A 245 -20.17 -24.06 8.31
N ASP A 246 -19.69 -25.08 7.60
CA ASP A 246 -20.38 -25.71 6.47
C ASP A 246 -21.80 -26.14 6.89
N ARG A 247 -22.84 -25.57 6.29
CA ARG A 247 -24.25 -25.85 6.62
C ARG A 247 -24.72 -27.14 5.95
N SER A 248 -24.00 -28.23 6.22
CA SER A 248 -24.18 -29.54 5.60
C SER A 248 -24.20 -30.70 6.61
N ALA A 249 -24.92 -30.55 7.74
CA ALA A 249 -25.42 -31.65 8.58
C ALA A 249 -26.32 -31.16 9.75
N ALA A 250 -27.60 -30.83 9.49
CA ALA A 250 -28.61 -30.65 10.53
C ALA A 250 -30.07 -30.75 10.01
N ALA A 251 -30.35 -31.75 9.17
CA ALA A 251 -31.70 -32.27 9.00
C ALA A 251 -31.76 -33.66 9.64
N VAL A 252 -32.96 -34.11 10.05
CA VAL A 252 -33.23 -35.36 10.77
C VAL A 252 -32.79 -35.37 12.25
N ALA A 253 -33.61 -34.74 13.09
CA ALA A 253 -34.19 -35.36 14.29
C ALA A 253 -35.56 -34.72 14.56
#